data_AF-A0AAV7K2Z3-F1
#
_entry.id   AF-A0AAV7K2Z3-F1
#
_cell.length_a   1.000
_cell.length_b   1.000
_cell.length_c   1.000
_cell.angle_alpha   90.00
_cell.angle_beta   90.00
_cell.angle_gamma   90.00
#
_symmetry.space_group_name_H-M   'P 1'
#
loop_
_entity.id
_entity.type
_entity.pdbx_description
1 polymer ?
#
loop_
_entity_poly.entity_id
_entity_poly.type
_entity_poly.pdbx_seq_one_letter_code
_entity_poly.pdbx_strand_id
1 'polypeptide(L)'
;MLSRVYSLKNQLLEFFERDGKENSKVFFSKLSDKEWLKKLAYLNDILSRISLLNKSLQGRFTTVIDCVDKIRAFNMKLGLWEAKLTVRKFDYFESNSWRRGYYRSEYRCSSKAHLSALRNEFQTSQI
;
A
#
# COMPACT_ATOMS: atom_id res chain seq x y z
N MET A 1 -5.15 7.91 3.98
CA MET A 1 -5.36 9.01 3.00
C MET A 1 -5.76 8.46 1.64
N LEU A 2 -5.00 7.51 1.06
CA LEU A 2 -5.37 6.83 -0.19
C LEU A 2 -6.63 5.96 -0.09
N SER A 3 -6.98 5.51 1.12
CA SER A 3 -8.20 4.72 1.35
C SER A 3 -9.45 5.50 0.98
N ARG A 4 -9.43 6.80 1.29
CA ARG A 4 -10.52 7.73 0.96
C ARG A 4 -10.58 8.01 -0.55
N VAL A 5 -9.43 8.12 -1.23
CA VAL A 5 -9.36 8.24 -2.69
C VAL A 5 -9.92 6.98 -3.37
N TYR A 6 -9.53 5.80 -2.88
CA TYR A 6 -10.02 4.52 -3.42
C TYR A 6 -11.52 4.33 -3.19
N SER A 7 -12.05 4.69 -2.02
CA SER A 7 -13.48 4.61 -1.71
C SER A 7 -14.32 5.60 -2.53
N LEU A 8 -13.78 6.78 -2.84
CA LEU A 8 -14.47 7.82 -3.59
C LEU A 8 -14.23 7.77 -5.10
N LYS A 9 -13.55 6.73 -5.61
CA LYS A 9 -13.13 6.66 -7.02
C LYS A 9 -14.27 6.90 -8.02
N ASN A 10 -15.48 6.40 -7.76
CA ASN A 10 -16.62 6.59 -8.64
C ASN A 10 -17.10 8.06 -8.64
N GLN A 11 -17.16 8.68 -7.46
CA GLN A 11 -17.54 10.10 -7.32
C GLN A 11 -16.46 11.01 -7.93
N LEU A 12 -15.19 10.63 -7.81
CA LEU A 12 -14.07 11.34 -8.45
C LEU A 12 -14.15 11.24 -9.98
N LEU A 13 -14.51 10.08 -10.53
CA LEU A 13 -14.71 9.91 -11.97
C LEU A 13 -15.83 10.82 -12.49
N GLU A 14 -16.99 10.83 -11.82
CA GLU A 14 -18.11 11.72 -12.17
C GLU A 14 -17.72 13.21 -12.08
N PHE A 15 -16.94 13.58 -11.06
CA PHE A 15 -16.44 14.94 -10.91
C PHE A 15 -15.47 15.33 -12.04
N PHE A 16 -14.52 14.45 -12.39
CA PHE A 16 -13.53 14.74 -13.42
C PHE A 16 -14.14 14.78 -14.82
N GLU A 17 -15.18 13.99 -15.08
CA GLU A 17 -15.97 14.06 -16.32
C GLU A 17 -16.66 15.41 -16.48
N ARG A 18 -17.17 15.98 -15.38
CA ARG A 18 -17.84 17.31 -15.38
C ARG A 18 -16.87 18.49 -15.41
N ASP A 19 -15.72 18.38 -14.74
CA ASP A 19 -14.76 19.48 -14.57
C ASP A 19 -14.00 19.80 -15.87
N GLY A 20 -13.83 18.83 -16.79
CA GLY A 20 -13.34 19.05 -18.17
C GLY A 20 -11.88 19.52 -18.32
N LYS A 21 -11.19 19.83 -17.22
CA LYS A 21 -9.78 20.28 -17.20
C LYS A 21 -8.82 19.18 -17.67
N GLU A 22 -7.69 19.59 -18.23
CA GLU A 22 -6.68 18.68 -18.77
C GLU A 22 -6.10 17.75 -17.69
N ASN A 23 -5.82 18.28 -16.49
CA ASN A 23 -5.41 17.48 -15.34
C ASN A 23 -6.49 16.46 -14.91
N SER A 24 -7.77 16.88 -14.95
CA SER A 24 -8.92 16.03 -14.61
C SER A 24 -9.06 14.87 -15.61
N LYS A 25 -8.77 15.08 -16.90
CA LYS A 25 -8.72 14.01 -17.91
C LYS A 25 -7.62 12.97 -17.63
N VAL A 26 -6.45 13.41 -17.19
CA VAL A 26 -5.35 12.50 -16.81
C VAL A 26 -5.74 11.64 -15.61
N PHE A 27 -6.34 12.24 -14.57
CA PHE A 27 -6.81 11.49 -13.40
C PHE A 27 -7.98 10.56 -13.73
N PHE A 28 -8.91 11.00 -14.58
CA PHE A 28 -10.03 10.19 -15.06
C PHE A 28 -9.54 8.95 -15.81
N SER A 29 -8.58 9.12 -16.72
CA SER A 29 -7.96 8.00 -17.46
C SER A 29 -7.31 6.99 -16.50
N LYS A 30 -6.55 7.48 -15.51
CA LYS A 30 -5.92 6.63 -14.49
C LYS A 30 -6.91 5.92 -13.58
N LEU A 31 -7.96 6.60 -13.11
CA LEU A 31 -8.98 5.99 -12.24
C LEU A 31 -9.92 5.03 -12.99
N SER A 32 -10.03 5.17 -14.31
CA SER A 32 -10.76 4.25 -15.19
C SER A 32 -9.94 3.02 -15.56
N ASP A 33 -8.61 3.12 -15.52
CA ASP A 33 -7.70 2.01 -15.79
C ASP A 33 -7.69 1.00 -14.62
N LYS A 34 -8.13 -0.22 -14.94
CA LYS A 34 -8.14 -1.35 -13.99
C LYS A 34 -6.75 -1.73 -13.50
N GLU A 35 -5.70 -1.55 -14.29
CA GLU A 35 -4.32 -1.84 -13.88
C GLU A 35 -3.79 -0.78 -12.92
N TRP A 36 -4.04 0.49 -13.21
CA TRP A 36 -3.70 1.58 -12.31
C TRP A 36 -4.45 1.48 -10.97
N LEU A 37 -5.73 1.11 -10.96
CA LEU A 37 -6.49 0.88 -9.73
C LEU A 37 -5.88 -0.23 -8.86
N LYS A 38 -5.26 -1.26 -9.44
CA LYS A 38 -4.55 -2.31 -8.68
C LYS A 38 -3.29 -1.77 -8.03
N LYS A 39 -2.52 -0.94 -8.74
CA LYS A 39 -1.34 -0.24 -8.18
C LYS A 39 -1.76 0.68 -7.04
N LEU A 40 -2.85 1.42 -7.21
CA LEU A 40 -3.41 2.29 -6.16
C LEU A 40 -3.86 1.47 -4.93
N ALA A 41 -4.53 0.33 -5.14
CA ALA A 41 -4.95 -0.55 -4.04
C ALA A 41 -3.74 -1.07 -3.25
N TYR A 42 -2.70 -1.56 -3.95
CA TYR A 42 -1.44 -1.97 -3.32
C TYR A 42 -0.79 -0.85 -2.50
N LEU A 43 -0.66 0.34 -3.08
CA LEU A 43 -0.09 1.51 -2.39
C LEU A 43 -0.93 1.90 -1.18
N ASN A 44 -2.26 1.90 -1.32
CA ASN A 44 -3.17 2.18 -0.22
C ASN A 44 -2.93 1.24 0.96
N ASP A 45 -2.75 -0.05 0.69
CA ASP A 45 -2.61 -1.03 1.76
C ASP A 45 -1.26 -0.92 2.46
N ILE A 46 -0.16 -0.78 1.73
CA ILE A 46 1.16 -0.54 2.35
C ILE A 46 1.14 0.75 3.16
N LEU A 47 0.63 1.84 2.59
CA LEU A 47 0.61 3.13 3.28
C LEU A 47 -0.32 3.11 4.50
N SER A 48 -1.42 2.34 4.46
CA SER A 48 -2.29 2.15 5.62
C SER A 48 -1.57 1.39 6.73
N ARG A 49 -0.76 0.38 6.41
CA ARG A 49 0.04 -0.37 7.38
C ARG A 49 1.19 0.45 7.96
N ILE A 50 1.87 1.26 7.14
CA ILE A 50 2.87 2.24 7.62
C ILE A 50 2.20 3.28 8.53
N SER A 51 1.02 3.77 8.15
CA SER A 51 0.26 4.72 8.98
C SER A 51 -0.14 4.10 10.32
N LEU A 52 -0.49 2.81 10.34
CA LEU A 52 -0.78 2.07 11.57
C LEU A 52 0.47 1.92 12.44
N LEU A 53 1.61 1.59 11.84
CA LEU A 53 2.90 1.56 12.54
C LEU A 53 3.20 2.93 13.16
N ASN A 54 3.15 4.01 12.38
CA ASN A 54 3.39 5.36 12.86
C ASN A 54 2.49 5.73 14.04
N LYS A 55 1.19 5.41 13.96
CA LYS A 55 0.27 5.61 15.09
C LYS A 55 0.66 4.79 16.32
N SER A 56 1.11 3.56 16.13
CA SER A 56 1.55 2.68 17.22
C SER A 56 2.84 3.15 17.90
N LEU A 57 3.65 3.97 17.22
CA LEU A 57 4.87 4.59 17.73
C LEU A 57 4.60 5.93 18.41
N GLN A 58 3.54 6.66 18.02
CA GLN A 58 3.16 7.97 18.56
C GLN A 58 2.39 7.91 19.91
N GLY A 59 2.45 6.80 20.65
CA GLY A 59 1.74 6.62 21.91
C GLY A 59 2.42 7.32 23.10
N ARG A 60 1.62 7.82 24.06
CA ARG A 60 2.12 8.47 25.29
C ARG A 60 2.87 7.53 26.26
N PHE A 61 2.81 6.22 26.03
CA PHE A 61 3.41 5.17 26.89
C PHE A 61 4.32 4.22 26.12
N THR A 62 4.81 4.63 24.94
CA THR A 62 5.73 3.80 24.15
C THR A 62 7.15 4.10 24.57
N THR A 63 7.82 3.13 25.19
CA THR A 63 9.26 3.24 25.45
C THR A 63 10.04 3.10 24.14
N VAL A 64 11.30 3.54 24.12
CA VAL A 64 12.19 3.34 22.97
C VAL A 64 12.32 1.85 22.65
N ILE A 65 12.34 0.99 23.67
CA ILE A 65 12.38 -0.48 23.52
C ILE A 65 11.12 -0.99 22.81
N ASP A 66 9.93 -0.53 23.23
CA ASP A 66 8.66 -0.88 22.57
C ASP A 66 8.63 -0.43 21.11
N CYS A 67 9.18 0.74 20.82
CA CYS A 67 9.28 1.26 19.46
C CYS A 67 10.21 0.40 18.59
N VAL A 68 11.37 0.02 19.12
CA VAL A 68 12.32 -0.87 18.44
C VAL A 68 11.68 -2.23 18.17
N ASP A 69 10.97 -2.80 19.14
CA ASP A 69 10.29 -4.08 18.97
C ASP A 69 9.15 -4.01 17.95
N LYS A 70 8.37 -2.91 17.93
CA LYS A 70 7.33 -2.67 16.92
C LYS A 70 7.91 -2.56 15.51
N ILE A 71 9.03 -1.83 15.34
CA ILE A 71 9.72 -1.71 14.06
C ILE A 71 10.29 -3.07 13.62
N ARG A 72 10.92 -3.81 14.53
CA ARG A 72 11.44 -5.16 14.26
C ARG A 72 10.33 -6.13 13.84
N ALA A 73 9.21 -6.14 14.56
CA ALA A 73 8.05 -6.95 14.21
C ALA A 73 7.44 -6.55 12.85
N PHE A 74 7.44 -5.25 12.52
CA PHE A 74 7.01 -4.79 11.20
C PHE A 74 7.96 -5.24 10.09
N ASN A 75 9.28 -5.18 10.31
CA ASN A 75 10.29 -5.71 9.38
C ASN A 75 10.12 -7.23 9.14
N MET A 76 9.84 -8.01 10.19
CA MET A 76 9.52 -9.42 10.03
C MET A 76 8.25 -9.64 9.19
N LYS A 77 7.21 -8.81 9.41
CA LYS A 77 5.99 -8.83 8.58
C LYS A 77 6.30 -8.51 7.11
N LEU A 78 7.15 -7.51 6.82
CA LEU A 78 7.61 -7.19 5.47
C LEU A 78 8.33 -8.37 4.81
N GLY A 79 9.17 -9.11 5.53
CA GLY A 79 9.84 -10.31 5.01
C GLY A 79 8.88 -11.46 4.71
N LEU A 80 7.91 -11.72 5.61
CA LEU A 80 6.85 -12.72 5.37
C LEU A 80 6.00 -12.37 4.14
N TRP A 81 5.72 -11.08 4.00
CA TRP A 81 5.09 -10.50 2.85
C TRP A 81 5.92 -10.75 1.58
N GLU A 82 7.20 -10.42 1.56
CA GLU A 82 8.06 -10.68 0.40
C GLU A 82 8.08 -12.16 -0.01
N ALA A 83 8.17 -13.08 0.97
CA ALA A 83 8.14 -14.52 0.74
C ALA A 83 6.81 -14.99 0.15
N LYS A 84 5.67 -14.51 0.65
CA LYS A 84 4.34 -14.89 0.16
C LYS A 84 4.06 -14.43 -1.28
N LEU A 85 4.63 -13.30 -1.72
CA LEU A 85 4.56 -12.86 -3.13
C LEU A 85 5.26 -13.85 -4.06
N THR A 86 6.28 -14.55 -3.57
CA THR A 86 7.02 -15.57 -4.32
C THR A 86 6.17 -16.85 -4.49
N VAL A 87 5.41 -17.25 -3.46
CA VAL A 87 4.62 -18.52 -3.41
C VAL A 87 3.24 -18.43 -4.08
N ARG A 88 2.90 -17.31 -4.74
CA ARG A 88 1.57 -17.05 -5.38
C ARG A 88 0.35 -17.06 -4.44
N LYS A 89 0.51 -17.00 -3.11
CA LYS A 89 -0.62 -16.89 -2.18
C LYS A 89 -0.97 -15.40 -1.95
N PHE A 90 -2.12 -14.98 -2.47
CA PHE A 90 -2.53 -13.56 -2.57
C PHE A 90 -3.44 -13.07 -1.42
N ASP A 91 -3.57 -13.82 -0.32
CA ASP A 91 -4.41 -13.45 0.84
C ASP A 91 -3.76 -12.37 1.74
N TYR A 92 -3.16 -11.36 1.13
CA TYR A 92 -2.07 -10.59 1.72
C TYR A 92 -2.50 -9.32 2.46
N PHE A 93 -3.64 -8.76 2.09
CA PHE A 93 -4.13 -7.49 2.57
C PHE A 93 -5.64 -7.60 2.80
N GLU A 94 -6.09 -7.21 3.99
CA GLU A 94 -7.49 -7.35 4.44
C GLU A 94 -8.48 -6.47 3.66
N SER A 95 -7.98 -5.51 2.87
CA SER A 95 -8.84 -4.69 2.02
C SER A 95 -9.59 -5.57 1.01
N ASN A 96 -10.91 -5.43 0.94
CA ASN A 96 -11.80 -6.18 0.05
C ASN A 96 -11.49 -6.08 -1.46
N SER A 97 -10.44 -5.35 -1.85
CA SER A 97 -9.90 -5.27 -3.21
C SER A 97 -9.14 -6.53 -3.68
N TRP A 98 -8.67 -7.41 -2.77
CA TRP A 98 -7.83 -8.58 -3.13
C TRP A 98 -8.59 -9.87 -3.42
N ARG A 99 -9.84 -10.00 -2.94
CA ARG A 99 -10.60 -11.27 -3.01
C ARG A 99 -11.02 -11.70 -4.43
N ARG A 100 -10.90 -10.84 -5.44
CA ARG A 100 -11.25 -11.19 -6.84
C ARG A 100 -9.95 -11.28 -7.65
N GLY A 101 -9.52 -12.52 -7.93
CA GLY A 101 -8.22 -12.88 -8.49
C GLY A 101 -7.78 -12.09 -9.72
N TYR A 102 -6.98 -11.05 -9.49
CA TYR A 102 -6.51 -10.14 -10.54
C TYR A 102 -5.06 -9.71 -10.27
N TYR A 103 -4.10 -10.64 -10.28
CA TYR A 103 -2.68 -10.28 -10.41
C TYR A 103 -1.99 -11.06 -11.52
N ARG A 104 -1.51 -10.30 -12.52
CA ARG A 104 -0.55 -10.76 -13.53
C ARG A 104 0.84 -10.82 -12.88
N SER A 105 1.73 -11.68 -13.42
CA SER A 105 3.09 -11.90 -12.92
C SER A 105 3.98 -10.65 -12.93
N GLU A 106 3.68 -9.67 -13.78
CA GLU A 106 4.48 -8.46 -14.04
C GLU A 106 4.67 -7.57 -12.80
N TYR A 107 3.61 -7.33 -12.03
CA TYR A 107 3.65 -6.42 -10.87
C TYR A 107 4.32 -7.02 -9.64
N ARG A 108 4.60 -8.33 -9.67
CA ARG A 108 5.30 -9.00 -8.56
C ARG A 108 6.69 -8.45 -8.38
N CYS A 109 7.40 -8.19 -9.48
CA CYS A 109 8.77 -7.67 -9.42
C CYS A 109 8.77 -6.26 -8.82
N SER A 110 7.85 -5.38 -9.23
CA SER A 110 7.74 -4.02 -8.68
C SER A 110 7.28 -4.01 -7.23
N SER A 111 6.28 -4.81 -6.85
CA SER A 111 5.82 -4.91 -5.45
C SER A 111 6.90 -5.52 -4.55
N LYS A 112 7.58 -6.57 -5.02
CA LYS A 112 8.71 -7.18 -4.30
C LYS A 112 9.84 -6.18 -4.13
N ALA A 113 10.29 -5.52 -5.21
CA ALA A 113 11.34 -4.52 -5.16
C ALA A 113 11.00 -3.37 -4.21
N HIS A 114 9.74 -2.88 -4.20
CA HIS A 114 9.30 -1.85 -3.27
C HIS A 114 9.34 -2.34 -1.81
N LEU A 115 8.91 -3.57 -1.53
CA LEU A 115 8.99 -4.13 -0.17
C LEU A 115 10.43 -4.35 0.27
N SER A 116 11.32 -4.81 -0.61
CA SER A 116 12.75 -4.97 -0.32
C SER A 116 13.40 -3.61 -0.02
N ALA A 117 13.07 -2.57 -0.81
CA ALA A 117 13.55 -1.21 -0.56
C ALA A 117 13.03 -0.66 0.78
N LEU A 118 11.73 -0.79 1.05
CA LEU A 118 11.12 -0.36 2.30
C LEU A 118 11.75 -1.05 3.51
N ARG A 119 12.02 -2.36 3.41
CA ARG A 119 12.70 -3.14 4.44
C ARG A 119 14.12 -2.62 4.70
N ASN A 120 14.88 -2.29 3.65
CA ASN A 120 16.23 -1.76 3.81
C ASN A 120 16.23 -0.42 4.59
N GLU A 121 15.31 0.49 4.28
CA GLU A 121 15.16 1.78 4.99
C GLU A 121 14.90 1.61 6.49
N PHE A 122 14.05 0.64 6.85
CA PHE A 122 13.78 0.33 8.26
C PHE A 122 14.90 -0.44 8.95
N GLN A 123 15.87 -0.98 8.22
CA GLN A 123 17.07 -1.62 8.77
C GLN A 123 18.23 -0.63 8.95
N THR A 124 18.41 0.32 8.03
CA THR A 124 19.43 1.38 8.14
C THR A 124 19.13 2.39 9.24
N SER A 125 17.86 2.55 9.61
CA SER A 125 17.44 3.43 10.72
C SER A 125 17.65 2.82 12.13
N GLN A 126 18.37 1.69 12.25
CA GLN A 126 18.68 1.03 13.54
C GLN A 126 20.09 1.36 14.08
N ILE A 127 20.71 2.46 13.65
CA ILE A 127 21.98 3.00 14.17
C ILE A 127 21.71 4.29 14.93
#